data_AF-A0A3B1A305-F1
#
_entry.id   AF-A0A3B1A305-F1
#
_cell.length_a   1.000
_cell.length_b   1.000
_cell.length_c   1.000
_cell.angle_alpha   90.00
_cell.angle_beta   90.00
_cell.angle_gamma   90.00
#
_symmetry.space_group_name_H-M   'P 1'
#
loop_
_entity.id
_entity.type
_entity.pdbx_description
1 polymer ?
#
loop_
_entity_poly.entity_id
_entity_poly.type
_entity_poly.pdbx_seq_one_letter_code
_entity_poly.pdbx_strand_id
1 'polypeptide(L)'
;MVSIKIGTVSLILLTGIAVNSAVAAYTKKPSKASTEFKAEVVDAWLKAGALTGYLAHGKSGGWHYLRKRPDGVNSLPVFLWTKFKPGVMARLPAPSVSFAISLGATKIDNAGLDELARFKYLRSLDISHTKVTDKGLGKLAAITSLRSLDLGASYVTDAGLRSLSKIRHLRNFYFGSTAVTDKGVTALAQNKNMRILYLYKTQVTDMSLKVLAELRSLKILYLAKTKVTEKGLAELRKARPKLRIEN
;
A
#
# COMPACT_ATOMS: atom_id res chain seq x y z
N MET A 1 -37.06 18.83 31.96
CA MET A 1 -36.44 19.67 30.91
C MET A 1 -34.95 19.71 31.19
N VAL A 2 -34.01 19.28 30.35
CA VAL A 2 -34.00 18.79 28.97
C VAL A 2 -32.96 17.66 28.92
N SER A 3 -33.33 16.59 28.24
CA SER A 3 -32.49 15.44 27.91
C SER A 3 -31.61 15.78 26.71
N ILE A 4 -30.32 15.41 26.74
CA ILE A 4 -29.56 15.23 25.49
C ILE A 4 -29.00 13.81 25.50
N LYS A 5 -29.71 12.95 24.77
CA LYS A 5 -29.29 11.60 24.40
C LYS A 5 -28.02 11.68 23.55
N ILE A 6 -26.93 11.08 24.04
CA ILE A 6 -25.81 10.72 23.17
C ILE A 6 -26.15 9.32 22.63
N GLY A 7 -26.64 9.30 21.40
CA GLY A 7 -27.00 8.08 20.69
C GLY A 7 -25.81 7.15 20.53
N THR A 8 -26.01 5.93 21.00
CA THR A 8 -25.25 4.72 20.69
C THR A 8 -25.17 4.50 19.18
N VAL A 9 -23.96 4.23 18.67
CA VAL A 9 -23.77 3.32 17.54
C VAL A 9 -22.71 2.32 17.96
N SER A 10 -23.18 1.14 18.38
CA SER A 10 -22.36 -0.05 18.60
C SER A 10 -22.07 -0.77 17.27
N LEU A 11 -20.98 -1.56 17.30
CA LEU A 11 -20.60 -2.64 16.38
C LEU A 11 -19.98 -2.20 15.03
N ILE A 12 -18.81 -2.71 14.61
CA ILE A 12 -18.31 -4.08 14.69
C ILE A 12 -16.81 -4.13 15.02
N LEU A 13 -16.45 -4.99 15.98
CA LEU A 13 -15.09 -5.48 16.22
C LEU A 13 -14.47 -6.02 14.92
N LEU A 14 -13.39 -5.41 14.46
CA LEU A 14 -12.39 -6.08 13.63
C LEU A 14 -11.04 -5.97 14.34
N THR A 15 -10.68 -7.07 14.98
CA THR A 15 -9.52 -7.26 15.83
C THR A 15 -8.20 -7.09 15.05
N GLY A 16 -7.24 -6.42 15.70
CA GLY A 16 -5.83 -6.78 15.57
C GLY A 16 -4.89 -5.74 14.95
N ILE A 17 -4.52 -4.72 15.74
CA ILE A 17 -3.19 -4.08 15.81
C ILE A 17 -2.78 -3.09 14.70
N ALA A 18 -3.30 -3.11 13.47
CA ALA A 18 -2.80 -2.18 12.43
C ALA A 18 -3.54 -0.82 12.32
N VAL A 19 -4.83 -0.76 12.62
CA VAL A 19 -5.63 0.45 12.36
C VAL A 19 -5.52 1.48 13.51
N ASN A 20 -5.36 1.01 14.75
CA ASN A 20 -5.43 1.87 15.92
C ASN A 20 -4.16 2.72 16.14
N SER A 21 -2.99 2.23 15.70
CA SER A 21 -1.73 2.97 15.80
C SER A 21 -1.62 4.09 14.76
N ALA A 22 -2.25 3.92 13.59
CA ALA A 22 -2.35 4.97 12.60
C ALA A 22 -3.26 6.09 13.15
N VAL A 23 -4.53 5.79 13.48
CA VAL A 23 -5.54 6.80 13.90
C VAL A 23 -5.13 7.60 15.14
N ALA A 24 -4.56 6.95 16.17
CA ALA A 24 -4.17 7.63 17.41
C ALA A 24 -2.97 8.59 17.24
N ALA A 25 -2.13 8.40 16.21
CA ALA A 25 -1.03 9.33 15.89
C ALA A 25 -1.47 10.59 15.13
N TYR A 26 -2.74 10.69 14.69
CA TYR A 26 -3.25 11.80 13.86
C TYR A 26 -3.94 12.94 14.64
N THR A 27 -4.12 12.86 15.97
CA THR A 27 -4.96 13.82 16.73
C THR A 27 -4.25 15.08 17.23
N LYS A 28 -2.95 15.28 16.96
CA LYS A 28 -2.23 16.53 17.30
C LYS A 28 -1.84 17.32 16.05
N LYS A 29 -2.12 18.64 16.07
CA LYS A 29 -1.90 19.69 15.02
C LYS A 29 -0.74 19.40 14.04
N PRO A 30 -0.87 19.76 12.74
CA PRO A 30 0.12 19.45 11.70
C PRO A 30 1.49 20.07 12.01
N SER A 31 2.57 19.29 11.83
CA SER A 31 3.94 19.78 11.92
C SER A 31 4.46 20.28 10.58
N LYS A 32 5.52 21.11 10.62
CA LYS A 32 6.19 21.71 9.45
C LYS A 32 6.37 20.69 8.32
N ALA A 33 6.06 21.14 7.10
CA ALA A 33 6.11 20.33 5.90
C ALA A 33 7.48 19.72 5.63
N SER A 34 7.52 18.60 4.88
CA SER A 34 8.77 18.10 4.35
C SER A 34 9.48 19.20 3.56
N THR A 35 10.75 19.43 3.87
CA THR A 35 11.60 20.43 3.21
C THR A 35 12.04 19.99 1.81
N GLU A 36 11.66 18.79 1.36
CA GLU A 36 12.03 18.23 0.05
C GLU A 36 11.08 18.67 -1.07
N PHE A 37 9.87 19.13 -0.72
CA PHE A 37 8.93 19.68 -1.68
C PHE A 37 9.11 21.19 -1.82
N LYS A 38 8.86 21.71 -3.03
CA LYS A 38 8.74 23.16 -3.23
C LYS A 38 7.58 23.71 -2.40
N ALA A 39 7.72 24.93 -1.87
CA ALA A 39 6.75 25.53 -0.98
C ALA A 39 5.36 25.66 -1.61
N GLU A 40 5.28 26.03 -2.91
CA GLU A 40 4.02 26.13 -3.64
C GLU A 40 3.30 24.78 -3.79
N VAL A 41 4.05 23.68 -3.89
CA VAL A 41 3.48 22.33 -3.93
C VAL A 41 2.91 21.99 -2.57
N VAL A 42 3.67 22.19 -1.50
CA VAL A 42 3.19 21.94 -0.13
C VAL A 42 1.92 22.73 0.14
N ASP A 43 1.91 24.04 -0.11
CA ASP A 43 0.79 24.92 0.18
C ASP A 43 -0.49 24.49 -0.57
N ALA A 44 -0.39 24.22 -1.88
CA ALA A 44 -1.52 23.77 -2.67
C ALA A 44 -2.10 22.42 -2.18
N TRP A 45 -1.22 21.48 -1.82
CA TRP A 45 -1.65 20.15 -1.35
C TRP A 45 -2.26 20.22 0.06
N LEU A 46 -1.71 21.04 0.97
CA LEU A 46 -2.29 21.28 2.29
C LEU A 46 -3.67 21.96 2.17
N LYS A 47 -3.82 22.96 1.29
CA LYS A 47 -5.11 23.61 0.99
C LYS A 47 -6.15 22.62 0.43
N ALA A 48 -5.69 21.61 -0.32
CA ALA A 48 -6.50 20.51 -0.81
C ALA A 48 -6.80 19.41 0.25
N GLY A 49 -6.42 19.62 1.51
CA GLY A 49 -6.71 18.74 2.63
C GLY A 49 -5.71 17.59 2.81
N ALA A 50 -4.56 17.62 2.13
CA ALA A 50 -3.48 16.70 2.40
C ALA A 50 -2.78 17.05 3.72
N LEU A 51 -2.18 16.04 4.33
CA LEU A 51 -1.11 16.17 5.30
C LEU A 51 0.21 15.80 4.62
N THR A 52 1.33 16.19 5.23
CA THR A 52 2.66 15.84 4.74
C THR A 52 3.52 15.24 5.86
N GLY A 53 4.42 14.34 5.47
CA GLY A 53 5.34 13.67 6.37
C GLY A 53 6.32 12.81 5.57
N TYR A 54 6.72 11.70 6.17
CA TYR A 54 7.60 10.71 5.55
C TYR A 54 7.00 9.32 5.64
N LEU A 55 7.10 8.59 4.54
CA LEU A 55 6.72 7.20 4.43
C LEU A 55 7.99 6.36 4.43
N ALA A 56 8.16 5.53 5.46
CA ALA A 56 9.32 4.67 5.63
C ALA A 56 8.92 3.19 5.59
N HIS A 57 9.80 2.34 5.08
CA HIS A 57 9.67 0.91 5.26
C HIS A 57 10.36 0.50 6.55
N GLY A 58 9.63 -0.18 7.42
CA GLY A 58 10.19 -0.76 8.64
C GLY A 58 11.17 -1.88 8.30
N LYS A 59 11.95 -2.31 9.30
CA LYS A 59 12.81 -3.49 9.14
C LYS A 59 11.99 -4.71 8.70
N SER A 60 10.74 -4.82 9.15
CA SER A 60 9.72 -5.81 8.75
C SER A 60 8.97 -5.45 7.44
N GLY A 61 9.52 -4.60 6.56
CA GLY A 61 8.94 -4.35 5.23
C GLY A 61 7.57 -3.65 5.19
N GLY A 62 6.91 -3.45 6.33
CA GLY A 62 5.64 -2.71 6.46
C GLY A 62 5.83 -1.21 6.32
N TRP A 63 4.75 -0.53 5.97
CA TRP A 63 4.71 0.93 5.85
C TRP A 63 4.55 1.59 7.20
N HIS A 64 5.33 2.64 7.44
CA HIS A 64 5.19 3.51 8.61
C HIS A 64 5.12 4.97 8.15
N TYR A 65 4.04 5.64 8.52
CA TYR A 65 3.92 7.09 8.39
C TYR A 65 4.63 7.76 9.57
N LEU A 66 5.49 8.72 9.27
CA LEU A 66 6.30 9.44 10.24
C LEU A 66 6.15 10.95 10.00
N ARG A 67 6.04 11.72 11.08
CA ARG A 67 5.96 13.19 10.99
C ARG A 67 7.30 13.83 10.63
N LYS A 68 8.40 13.20 11.03
CA LYS A 68 9.77 13.64 10.76
C LYS A 68 10.50 12.58 9.96
N ARG A 69 11.49 13.01 9.18
CA ARG A 69 12.33 12.08 8.43
C ARG A 69 13.12 11.23 9.43
N PRO A 70 13.06 9.89 9.33
CA PRO A 70 13.90 9.03 10.15
C PRO A 70 15.35 9.06 9.65
N ASP A 71 16.30 9.12 10.57
CA ASP A 71 17.74 9.04 10.26
C ASP A 71 18.12 7.61 9.86
N GLY A 72 18.97 7.48 8.83
CA GLY A 72 19.48 6.18 8.38
C GLY A 72 18.44 5.22 7.80
N VAL A 73 17.18 5.64 7.63
CA VAL A 73 16.10 4.82 7.08
C VAL A 73 15.65 5.39 5.73
N ASN A 74 15.68 4.53 4.71
CA ASN A 74 15.14 4.86 3.39
C ASN A 74 13.66 5.21 3.49
N SER A 75 13.34 6.48 3.24
CA SER A 75 12.02 7.07 3.38
C SER A 75 11.73 7.98 2.18
N LEU A 76 10.44 8.17 1.88
CA LEU A 76 9.97 9.11 0.87
C LEU A 76 9.17 10.22 1.53
N PRO A 77 9.29 11.47 1.08
CA PRO A 77 8.32 12.47 1.47
C PRO A 77 6.94 12.04 0.94
N VAL A 78 5.90 12.22 1.74
CA VAL A 78 4.56 11.70 1.45
C VAL A 78 3.52 12.79 1.61
N PHE A 79 2.50 12.75 0.75
CA PHE A 79 1.22 13.40 0.96
C PHE A 79 0.17 12.36 1.34
N LEU A 80 -0.60 12.65 2.39
CA LEU A 80 -1.59 11.75 2.94
C LEU A 80 -2.95 12.44 3.04
N TRP A 81 -4.03 11.74 2.67
CA TRP A 81 -5.39 12.19 2.94
C TRP A 81 -6.10 11.26 3.90
N THR A 82 -6.84 11.85 4.84
CA THR A 82 -7.86 11.15 5.64
C THR A 82 -9.27 11.34 5.08
N LYS A 83 -9.46 12.38 4.24
CA LYS A 83 -10.70 12.68 3.51
C LYS A 83 -10.36 13.09 2.08
N PHE A 84 -10.53 12.19 1.13
CA PHE A 84 -10.27 12.44 -0.29
C PHE A 84 -11.51 12.93 -1.03
N LYS A 85 -11.35 13.90 -1.93
CA LYS A 85 -12.38 14.39 -2.84
C LYS A 85 -11.96 14.06 -4.28
N PRO A 86 -12.77 13.34 -5.07
CA PRO A 86 -12.50 13.11 -6.49
C PRO A 86 -12.27 14.42 -7.26
N GLY A 87 -11.42 14.41 -8.28
CA GLY A 87 -11.07 15.56 -9.10
C GLY A 87 -9.97 16.46 -8.53
N VAL A 88 -9.61 16.28 -7.25
CA VAL A 88 -8.64 17.17 -6.60
C VAL A 88 -7.22 17.01 -7.17
N MET A 89 -6.82 15.80 -7.55
CA MET A 89 -5.44 15.51 -7.99
C MET A 89 -5.15 16.09 -9.37
N ALA A 90 -6.17 16.22 -10.21
CA ALA A 90 -6.05 16.84 -11.53
C ALA A 90 -5.57 18.30 -11.48
N ARG A 91 -5.86 19.02 -10.40
CA ARG A 91 -5.59 20.48 -10.26
C ARG A 91 -4.34 20.81 -9.45
N LEU A 92 -3.75 19.81 -8.78
CA LEU A 92 -2.61 20.04 -7.89
C LEU A 92 -1.31 20.24 -8.68
N PRO A 93 -0.37 21.09 -8.21
CA PRO A 93 0.96 21.16 -8.81
C PRO A 93 1.69 19.83 -8.59
N ALA A 94 2.38 19.32 -9.62
CA ALA A 94 3.07 18.03 -9.55
C ALA A 94 4.41 18.17 -8.78
N PRO A 95 4.68 17.31 -7.78
CA PRO A 95 5.99 17.27 -7.15
C PRO A 95 7.10 16.89 -8.14
N SER A 96 8.26 17.55 -8.05
CA SER A 96 9.43 17.31 -8.91
C SER A 96 10.47 16.36 -8.27
N VAL A 97 10.15 15.77 -7.12
CA VAL A 97 11.00 14.83 -6.38
C VAL A 97 10.28 13.50 -6.21
N SER A 98 11.03 12.42 -5.99
CA SER A 98 10.44 11.11 -5.69
C SER A 98 9.61 11.16 -4.42
N PHE A 99 8.36 10.75 -4.49
CA PHE A 99 7.43 10.91 -3.37
C PHE A 99 6.43 9.76 -3.27
N ALA A 100 5.66 9.77 -2.20
CA ALA A 100 4.57 8.85 -1.95
C ALA A 100 3.22 9.58 -1.84
N ILE A 101 2.15 8.87 -2.16
CA ILE A 101 0.77 9.27 -1.86
C ILE A 101 0.13 8.17 -1.02
N SER A 102 -0.49 8.54 0.10
CA SER A 102 -1.34 7.66 0.90
C SER A 102 -2.78 8.17 0.88
N LEU A 103 -3.66 7.30 0.39
CA LEU A 103 -5.10 7.47 0.24
C LEU A 103 -5.83 6.30 0.91
N GLY A 104 -5.14 5.56 1.79
CA GLY A 104 -5.70 4.45 2.52
C GLY A 104 -6.93 4.86 3.33
N ALA A 105 -7.95 4.01 3.37
CA ALA A 105 -9.23 4.28 4.03
C ALA A 105 -9.97 5.56 3.57
N THR A 106 -9.67 6.05 2.35
CA THR A 106 -10.41 7.15 1.74
C THR A 106 -11.45 6.65 0.73
N LYS A 107 -12.17 7.59 0.10
CA LYS A 107 -13.20 7.31 -0.92
C LYS A 107 -12.65 7.22 -2.35
N ILE A 108 -11.34 7.11 -2.56
CA ILE A 108 -10.80 6.93 -3.91
C ILE A 108 -11.34 5.62 -4.53
N ASP A 109 -11.61 5.68 -5.83
CA ASP A 109 -12.11 4.58 -6.64
C ASP A 109 -11.30 4.45 -7.95
N ASN A 110 -11.79 3.63 -8.88
CA ASN A 110 -11.12 3.39 -10.15
C ASN A 110 -10.97 4.65 -11.02
N ALA A 111 -11.88 5.65 -10.90
CA ALA A 111 -11.79 6.88 -11.67
C ALA A 111 -10.67 7.78 -11.13
N GLY A 112 -10.55 7.88 -9.80
CA GLY A 112 -9.49 8.65 -9.16
C GLY A 112 -8.07 8.19 -9.50
N LEU A 113 -7.87 6.94 -9.93
CA LEU A 113 -6.55 6.45 -10.36
C LEU A 113 -6.05 7.10 -11.65
N ASP A 114 -6.94 7.58 -12.54
CA ASP A 114 -6.51 8.29 -13.76
C ASP A 114 -5.81 9.60 -13.42
N GLU A 115 -6.29 10.28 -12.38
CA GLU A 115 -5.73 11.57 -11.95
C GLU A 115 -4.30 11.42 -11.41
N LEU A 116 -3.91 10.22 -10.98
CA LEU A 116 -2.56 9.94 -10.48
C LEU A 116 -1.54 9.74 -11.61
N ALA A 117 -1.97 9.45 -12.84
CA ALA A 117 -1.10 9.14 -13.98
C ALA A 117 -0.12 10.27 -14.34
N ARG A 118 -0.49 11.52 -14.02
CA ARG A 118 0.33 12.71 -14.29
C ARG A 118 1.54 12.86 -13.38
N PHE A 119 1.59 12.15 -12.24
CA PHE A 119 2.67 12.30 -11.27
C PHE A 119 3.89 11.44 -11.63
N LYS A 120 4.75 12.00 -12.49
CA LYS A 120 5.96 11.35 -13.04
C LYS A 120 6.99 10.87 -12.00
N TYR A 121 6.91 11.36 -10.76
CA TYR A 121 7.82 11.00 -9.66
C TYR A 121 7.12 10.25 -8.53
N LEU A 122 5.85 9.83 -8.73
CA LEU A 122 5.13 9.02 -7.75
C LEU A 122 5.77 7.64 -7.67
N ARG A 123 6.42 7.36 -6.54
CA ARG A 123 7.20 6.13 -6.32
C ARG A 123 6.47 5.12 -5.46
N SER A 124 5.56 5.59 -4.61
CA SER A 124 4.73 4.74 -3.76
C SER A 124 3.29 5.22 -3.71
N LEU A 125 2.37 4.27 -3.77
CA LEU A 125 0.94 4.52 -3.66
C LEU A 125 0.32 3.57 -2.64
N ASP A 126 -0.34 4.12 -1.64
CA ASP A 126 -1.22 3.39 -0.74
C ASP A 126 -2.68 3.77 -1.03
N ILE A 127 -3.45 2.77 -1.45
CA ILE A 127 -4.90 2.82 -1.72
C ILE A 127 -5.59 1.63 -1.02
N SER A 128 -5.03 1.20 0.11
CA SER A 128 -5.59 0.15 0.95
C SER A 128 -6.94 0.57 1.57
N HIS A 129 -7.82 -0.37 1.88
CA HIS A 129 -9.15 -0.10 2.46
C HIS A 129 -10.00 0.87 1.61
N THR A 130 -9.90 0.78 0.28
CA THR A 130 -10.66 1.62 -0.67
C THR A 130 -11.62 0.79 -1.52
N LYS A 131 -12.41 1.46 -2.36
CA LYS A 131 -13.33 0.82 -3.33
C LYS A 131 -12.67 0.51 -4.68
N VAL A 132 -11.35 0.62 -4.78
CA VAL A 132 -10.61 0.23 -5.98
C VAL A 132 -10.81 -1.27 -6.26
N THR A 133 -11.03 -1.61 -7.52
CA THR A 133 -11.21 -2.98 -7.99
C THR A 133 -10.22 -3.30 -9.12
N ASP A 134 -10.22 -4.54 -9.61
CA ASP A 134 -9.37 -4.99 -10.71
C ASP A 134 -9.42 -4.08 -11.95
N LYS A 135 -10.59 -3.47 -12.23
CA LYS A 135 -10.81 -2.58 -13.38
C LYS A 135 -9.91 -1.33 -13.35
N GLY A 136 -9.56 -0.85 -12.16
CA GLY A 136 -8.73 0.35 -12.01
C GLY A 136 -7.23 0.10 -12.17
N LEU A 137 -6.75 -1.13 -11.91
CA LEU A 137 -5.32 -1.38 -11.72
C LEU A 137 -4.47 -1.21 -12.99
N GLY A 138 -5.06 -1.42 -14.16
CA GLY A 138 -4.37 -1.21 -15.44
C GLY A 138 -3.89 0.23 -15.64
N LYS A 139 -4.58 1.20 -15.04
CA LYS A 139 -4.25 2.64 -15.12
C LYS A 139 -2.91 2.97 -14.46
N LEU A 140 -2.49 2.17 -13.49
CA LEU A 140 -1.21 2.36 -12.79
C LEU A 140 0.00 2.11 -13.71
N ALA A 141 -0.19 1.46 -14.86
CA ALA A 141 0.89 1.24 -15.83
C ALA A 141 1.46 2.57 -16.39
N ALA A 142 0.65 3.63 -16.42
CA ALA A 142 1.09 4.96 -16.86
C ALA A 142 2.06 5.64 -15.87
N ILE A 143 2.06 5.20 -14.60
CA ILE A 143 2.90 5.77 -13.53
C ILE A 143 4.24 5.01 -13.51
N THR A 144 5.07 5.25 -14.52
CA THR A 144 6.32 4.49 -14.75
C THR A 144 7.37 4.61 -13.63
N SER A 145 7.22 5.59 -12.74
CA SER A 145 8.03 5.76 -11.53
C SER A 145 7.59 4.89 -10.35
N LEU A 146 6.39 4.31 -10.39
CA LEU A 146 5.82 3.57 -9.26
C LEU A 146 6.68 2.34 -8.93
N ARG A 147 6.95 2.08 -7.66
CA ARG A 147 7.75 0.93 -7.22
C ARG A 147 7.05 0.12 -6.15
N SER A 148 6.15 0.76 -5.40
CA SER A 148 5.47 0.19 -4.24
C SER A 148 3.98 0.48 -4.34
N LEU A 149 3.16 -0.55 -4.14
CA LEU A 149 1.71 -0.45 -4.24
C LEU A 149 1.05 -1.21 -3.10
N ASP A 150 0.25 -0.49 -2.30
CA ASP A 150 -0.60 -1.07 -1.26
C ASP A 150 -2.08 -1.03 -1.66
N LEU A 151 -2.68 -2.22 -1.69
CA LEU A 151 -4.05 -2.57 -2.04
C LEU A 151 -4.68 -3.43 -0.92
N GLY A 152 -4.11 -3.45 0.28
CA GLY A 152 -4.61 -4.24 1.39
C GLY A 152 -6.09 -3.96 1.68
N ALA A 153 -6.87 -4.99 1.99
CA ALA A 153 -8.30 -4.88 2.29
C ALA A 153 -9.11 -4.11 1.22
N SER A 154 -8.73 -4.25 -0.05
CA SER A 154 -9.49 -3.78 -1.22
C SER A 154 -10.29 -4.92 -1.86
N TYR A 155 -11.00 -4.62 -2.94
CA TYR A 155 -11.79 -5.59 -3.72
C TYR A 155 -10.98 -6.23 -4.86
N VAL A 156 -9.66 -6.30 -4.72
CA VAL A 156 -8.76 -6.87 -5.73
C VAL A 156 -8.79 -8.40 -5.69
N THR A 157 -8.75 -9.01 -6.87
CA THR A 157 -8.73 -10.46 -7.07
C THR A 157 -7.54 -10.90 -7.93
N ASP A 158 -7.50 -12.18 -8.30
CA ASP A 158 -6.51 -12.72 -9.24
C ASP A 158 -6.50 -11.98 -10.60
N ALA A 159 -7.63 -11.42 -11.04
CA ALA A 159 -7.70 -10.64 -12.28
C ALA A 159 -6.93 -9.32 -12.17
N GLY A 160 -6.97 -8.67 -11.01
CA GLY A 160 -6.17 -7.49 -10.73
C GLY A 160 -4.68 -7.81 -10.73
N LEU A 161 -4.27 -8.91 -10.09
CA LEU A 161 -2.87 -9.33 -10.09
C LEU A 161 -2.34 -9.69 -11.48
N ARG A 162 -3.17 -10.27 -12.37
CA ARG A 162 -2.83 -10.44 -13.79
C ARG A 162 -2.57 -9.11 -14.50
N SER A 163 -3.27 -8.05 -14.12
CA SER A 163 -3.03 -6.71 -14.67
C SER A 163 -1.72 -6.13 -14.13
N LEU A 164 -1.50 -6.24 -12.81
CA LEU A 164 -0.27 -5.77 -12.16
C LEU A 164 0.99 -6.51 -12.64
N SER A 165 0.88 -7.77 -13.06
CA SER A 165 2.03 -8.53 -13.57
C SER A 165 2.67 -7.88 -14.80
N LYS A 166 1.87 -7.15 -15.61
CA LYS A 166 2.34 -6.41 -16.80
C LYS A 166 3.13 -5.15 -16.43
N ILE A 167 3.00 -4.66 -15.19
CA ILE A 167 3.67 -3.47 -14.70
C ILE A 167 5.05 -3.85 -14.12
N ARG A 168 6.00 -4.16 -15.01
CA ARG A 168 7.30 -4.77 -14.68
C ARG A 168 8.23 -3.93 -13.78
N HIS A 169 7.92 -2.65 -13.61
CA HIS A 169 8.71 -1.74 -12.78
C HIS A 169 8.29 -1.75 -11.30
N LEU A 170 7.10 -2.30 -10.96
CA LEU A 170 6.69 -2.52 -9.58
C LEU A 170 7.57 -3.58 -8.91
N ARG A 171 7.88 -3.35 -7.64
CA ARG A 171 8.80 -4.21 -6.86
C ARG A 171 8.18 -4.66 -5.55
N ASN A 172 7.36 -3.84 -4.93
CA ASN A 172 6.78 -4.13 -3.62
C ASN A 172 5.26 -4.15 -3.74
N PHE A 173 4.67 -5.25 -3.32
CA PHE A 173 3.23 -5.46 -3.42
C PHE A 173 2.65 -5.82 -2.06
N TYR A 174 1.60 -5.10 -1.68
CA TYR A 174 0.85 -5.34 -0.46
C TYR A 174 -0.62 -5.47 -0.85
N PHE A 175 -1.22 -6.64 -0.64
CA PHE A 175 -2.63 -6.87 -0.92
C PHE A 175 -3.21 -7.89 0.04
N GLY A 176 -2.78 -7.84 1.30
CA GLY A 176 -3.33 -8.68 2.36
C GLY A 176 -4.83 -8.42 2.57
N SER A 177 -5.55 -9.40 3.13
CA SER A 177 -7.01 -9.34 3.32
C SER A 177 -7.81 -9.10 2.03
N THR A 178 -7.35 -9.65 0.92
CA THR A 178 -8.06 -9.65 -0.37
C THR A 178 -8.49 -11.07 -0.76
N ALA A 179 -9.26 -11.21 -1.84
CA ALA A 179 -9.72 -12.50 -2.36
C ALA A 179 -8.68 -13.21 -3.24
N VAL A 180 -7.41 -12.79 -3.20
CA VAL A 180 -6.32 -13.38 -3.99
C VAL A 180 -6.07 -14.84 -3.62
N THR A 181 -5.85 -15.65 -4.64
CA THR A 181 -5.51 -17.08 -4.56
C THR A 181 -4.15 -17.36 -5.21
N ASP A 182 -3.75 -18.64 -5.24
CA ASP A 182 -2.55 -19.08 -5.94
C ASP A 182 -2.52 -18.71 -7.42
N LYS A 183 -3.68 -18.59 -8.08
CA LYS A 183 -3.76 -18.20 -9.49
C LYS A 183 -3.25 -16.76 -9.70
N GLY A 184 -3.64 -15.85 -8.80
CA GLY A 184 -3.20 -14.46 -8.83
C GLY A 184 -1.71 -14.33 -8.55
N VAL A 185 -1.19 -15.04 -7.54
CA VAL A 185 0.25 -15.04 -7.21
C VAL A 185 1.08 -15.62 -8.35
N THR A 186 0.62 -16.71 -8.98
CA THR A 186 1.28 -17.33 -10.14
C THR A 186 1.38 -16.34 -11.31
N ALA A 187 0.29 -15.61 -11.59
CA ALA A 187 0.33 -14.56 -12.61
C ALA A 187 1.28 -13.41 -12.23
N LEU A 188 1.24 -12.96 -10.98
CA LEU A 188 2.11 -11.88 -10.49
C LEU A 188 3.59 -12.26 -10.53
N ALA A 189 3.93 -13.54 -10.32
CA ALA A 189 5.27 -14.08 -10.36
C ALA A 189 5.96 -13.95 -11.73
N GLN A 190 5.25 -13.53 -12.78
CA GLN A 190 5.89 -13.09 -14.01
C GLN A 190 6.69 -11.79 -13.83
N ASN A 191 6.36 -10.96 -12.83
CA ASN A 191 7.17 -9.81 -12.46
C ASN A 191 8.42 -10.27 -11.67
N LYS A 192 9.50 -10.51 -12.41
CA LYS A 192 10.79 -10.98 -11.87
C LYS A 192 11.59 -9.90 -11.11
N ASN A 193 11.06 -8.69 -10.97
CA ASN A 193 11.66 -7.60 -10.19
C ASN A 193 11.07 -7.47 -8.78
N MET A 194 10.11 -8.33 -8.43
CA MET A 194 9.46 -8.30 -7.12
C MET A 194 10.45 -8.54 -5.97
N ARG A 195 10.42 -7.68 -4.96
CA ARG A 195 11.31 -7.69 -3.78
C ARG A 195 10.54 -7.97 -2.49
N ILE A 196 9.34 -7.42 -2.36
CA ILE A 196 8.49 -7.56 -1.17
C ILE A 196 7.11 -8.00 -1.62
N LEU A 197 6.57 -9.03 -0.96
CA LEU A 197 5.23 -9.54 -1.19
C LEU A 197 4.50 -9.77 0.13
N TYR A 198 3.37 -9.08 0.31
CA TYR A 198 2.53 -9.17 1.51
C TYR A 198 1.20 -9.88 1.19
N LEU A 199 1.05 -11.13 1.68
CA LEU A 199 -0.09 -12.00 1.43
C LEU A 199 -0.92 -12.28 2.69
N TYR A 200 -0.74 -11.47 3.75
CA TYR A 200 -1.46 -11.63 5.02
C TYR A 200 -2.96 -11.84 4.80
N LYS A 201 -3.55 -12.88 5.41
CA LYS A 201 -5.00 -13.15 5.33
C LYS A 201 -5.53 -13.22 3.89
N THR A 202 -4.81 -13.90 2.99
CA THR A 202 -5.28 -14.24 1.63
C THR A 202 -5.56 -15.74 1.54
N GLN A 203 -6.06 -16.21 0.39
CA GLN A 203 -6.45 -17.61 0.17
C GLN A 203 -5.33 -18.48 -0.44
N VAL A 204 -4.09 -18.00 -0.38
CA VAL A 204 -2.92 -18.70 -0.95
C VAL A 204 -2.57 -19.95 -0.14
N THR A 205 -2.09 -20.97 -0.85
CA THR A 205 -1.68 -22.27 -0.32
C THR A 205 -0.20 -22.54 -0.66
N ASP A 206 0.26 -23.75 -0.36
CA ASP A 206 1.62 -24.21 -0.72
C ASP A 206 1.89 -24.16 -2.24
N MET A 207 0.85 -24.12 -3.08
CA MET A 207 1.03 -23.95 -4.54
C MET A 207 1.73 -22.64 -4.89
N SER A 208 1.39 -21.54 -4.21
CA SER A 208 2.09 -20.25 -4.37
C SER A 208 3.57 -20.36 -4.01
N LEU A 209 3.94 -21.17 -3.03
CA LEU A 209 5.33 -21.26 -2.59
C LEU A 209 6.25 -21.85 -3.67
N LYS A 210 5.74 -22.78 -4.49
CA LYS A 210 6.49 -23.36 -5.61
C LYS A 210 6.95 -22.28 -6.59
N VAL A 211 6.06 -21.39 -7.01
CA VAL A 211 6.38 -20.30 -7.95
C VAL A 211 7.20 -19.20 -7.28
N LEU A 212 6.95 -18.90 -5.99
CA LEU A 212 7.71 -17.90 -5.25
C LEU A 212 9.16 -18.33 -4.98
N ALA A 213 9.41 -19.64 -4.87
CA ALA A 213 10.75 -20.20 -4.72
C ALA A 213 11.68 -19.84 -5.90
N GLU A 214 11.13 -19.64 -7.10
CA GLU A 214 11.89 -19.28 -8.31
C GLU A 214 12.25 -17.78 -8.36
N LEU A 215 11.56 -16.91 -7.61
CA LEU A 215 11.73 -15.46 -7.69
C LEU A 215 12.95 -14.98 -6.89
N ARG A 216 14.16 -15.12 -7.44
CA ARG A 216 15.43 -14.80 -6.75
C ARG A 216 15.55 -13.32 -6.29
N SER A 217 14.78 -12.43 -6.91
CA SER A 217 14.65 -11.03 -6.51
C SER A 217 13.87 -10.85 -5.19
N LEU A 218 12.95 -11.76 -4.86
CA LEU A 218 12.11 -11.68 -3.67
C LEU A 218 12.99 -11.81 -2.42
N LYS A 219 12.87 -10.82 -1.53
CA LYS A 219 13.67 -10.71 -0.30
C LYS A 219 12.82 -10.87 0.95
N ILE A 220 11.55 -10.46 0.89
CA ILE A 220 10.66 -10.47 2.04
C ILE A 220 9.28 -10.98 1.60
N LEU A 221 8.76 -11.96 2.33
CA LEU A 221 7.47 -12.61 2.10
C LEU A 221 6.68 -12.71 3.41
N TYR A 222 5.48 -12.15 3.43
CA TYR A 222 4.55 -12.25 4.58
C TYR A 222 3.38 -13.16 4.24
N LEU A 223 3.18 -14.20 5.05
CA LEU A 223 2.21 -15.28 4.83
C LEU A 223 1.26 -15.52 6.02
N ALA A 224 1.36 -14.71 7.07
CA ALA A 224 0.53 -14.85 8.25
C ALA A 224 -0.97 -14.93 7.91
N LYS A 225 -1.68 -15.86 8.54
CA LYS A 225 -3.12 -16.14 8.32
C LYS A 225 -3.49 -16.53 6.88
N THR A 226 -2.59 -17.17 6.14
CA THR A 226 -2.90 -17.82 4.85
C THR A 226 -3.24 -19.30 5.05
N LYS A 227 -3.44 -20.05 3.95
CA LYS A 227 -3.63 -21.51 3.97
C LYS A 227 -2.34 -22.28 3.68
N VAL A 228 -1.20 -21.60 3.75
CA VAL A 228 0.12 -22.22 3.66
C VAL A 228 0.36 -23.10 4.88
N THR A 229 0.93 -24.29 4.66
CA THR A 229 1.23 -25.23 5.73
C THR A 229 2.65 -25.06 6.23
N GLU A 230 2.92 -25.53 7.46
CA GLU A 230 4.30 -25.57 8.00
C GLU A 230 5.24 -26.42 7.14
N LYS A 231 4.71 -27.48 6.51
CA LYS A 231 5.49 -28.30 5.56
C LYS A 231 5.91 -27.48 4.35
N GLY A 232 4.99 -26.75 3.72
CA GLY A 232 5.28 -25.88 2.59
C GLY A 232 6.30 -24.79 2.96
N LEU A 233 6.19 -24.20 4.14
CA LEU A 233 7.17 -23.23 4.65
C LEU A 233 8.55 -23.83 4.86
N ALA A 234 8.63 -25.03 5.43
CA ALA A 234 9.90 -25.74 5.63
C ALA A 234 10.61 -26.00 4.29
N GLU A 235 9.86 -26.46 3.27
CA GLU A 235 10.37 -26.65 1.92
C GLU A 235 10.87 -25.33 1.29
N LEU A 236 10.10 -24.24 1.44
CA LEU A 236 10.51 -22.92 0.92
C LEU A 236 11.76 -22.40 1.63
N ARG A 237 11.86 -22.54 2.96
CA ARG A 237 13.05 -22.13 3.74
C ARG A 237 14.30 -22.89 3.27
N LYS A 238 14.18 -24.19 3.01
CA LYS A 238 15.26 -25.01 2.44
C LYS A 238 15.67 -24.53 1.05
N ALA A 239 14.70 -24.24 0.18
CA ALA A 239 14.98 -23.77 -1.19
C ALA A 239 15.52 -22.33 -1.24
N ARG A 240 15.16 -21.50 -0.25
CA ARG A 240 15.43 -20.05 -0.21
C ARG A 240 15.92 -19.60 1.17
N PRO A 241 17.10 -20.04 1.64
CA PRO A 241 17.59 -19.76 2.99
C PRO A 241 17.83 -18.27 3.28
N LYS A 242 17.99 -17.44 2.24
CA LYS A 242 18.16 -15.97 2.36
C LYS A 242 16.85 -15.18 2.22
N LEU A 243 15.73 -15.83 1.91
CA LEU A 243 14.43 -15.19 1.84
C LEU A 243 13.92 -14.98 3.26
N ARG A 244 13.60 -13.74 3.63
CA ARG A 244 12.95 -13.48 4.91
C ARG A 244 11.47 -13.83 4.79
N ILE A 245 11.03 -14.77 5.62
CA ILE A 245 9.65 -15.27 5.63
C ILE A 245 9.05 -14.97 6.99
N GLU A 246 7.87 -14.38 6.99
CA GLU A 246 7.17 -13.88 8.16
C GLU A 246 5.77 -14.52 8.14
N ASN A 247 5.49 -15.38 9.10
CA ASN A 247 4.30 -16.22 9.17
C ASN A 247 3.60 -16.06 10.52
#